data_AF-A0A3B0T7I1-F1
#
_entry.id   AF-A0A3B0T7I1-F1
#
_cell.length_a   1.000
_cell.length_b   1.000
_cell.length_c   1.000
_cell.angle_alpha   90.00
_cell.angle_beta   90.00
_cell.angle_gamma   90.00
#
_symmetry.space_group_name_H-M   'P 1'
#
loop_
_entity.id
_entity.type
_entity.pdbx_description
1 polymer ?
#
loop_
_entity_poly.entity_id
_entity_poly.type
_entity_poly.pdbx_seq_one_letter_code
_entity_poly.pdbx_strand_id
1 'polypeptide(L)' 'MKKITIFLAFGFLLFYTESNAQQDPQYTQYMYNMNVINPAYAGSRGTLSLGMLGRTQWTGVDGAPKTFTFDAHAPLGKR' A
#
# COMPACT_ATOMS: atom_id res chain seq x y z
N MET A 1 23.49 43.79 0.44
CA MET A 1 22.31 42.96 0.77
C MET A 1 21.69 42.27 -0.44
N LYS A 2 21.42 42.96 -1.55
CA LYS A 2 20.82 42.36 -2.78
C LYS A 2 21.50 41.08 -3.29
N LYS A 3 22.84 41.01 -3.27
CA LYS A 3 23.60 39.82 -3.70
C LYS A 3 23.36 38.61 -2.78
N ILE A 4 23.23 38.83 -1.48
CA ILE A 4 22.91 37.78 -0.49
C ILE A 4 21.47 37.31 -0.71
N THR A 5 20.54 38.24 -0.95
CA THR A 5 19.15 37.91 -1.26
C THR A 5 19.02 37.05 -2.52
N ILE A 6 19.80 37.35 -3.58
CA ILE A 6 19.84 36.54 -4.80
C ILE A 6 20.42 35.15 -4.53
N PHE A 7 21.49 35.06 -3.74
CA PHE A 7 22.10 33.78 -3.39
C PHE A 7 21.16 32.88 -2.59
N LEU A 8 20.41 33.47 -1.65
CA LEU A 8 19.39 32.77 -0.87
C LEU A 8 18.22 32.31 -1.75
N ALA A 9 17.75 33.15 -2.67
CA ALA A 9 16.69 32.77 -3.61
C ALA A 9 17.12 31.62 -4.53
N PHE A 10 18.37 31.65 -5.01
CA PHE A 10 18.93 30.59 -5.83
C PHE A 10 19.10 29.28 -5.04
N GLY A 11 19.53 29.37 -3.78
CA GLY A 11 19.59 28.23 -2.87
C GLY A 11 18.22 27.58 -2.67
N PHE A 12 17.17 28.38 -2.45
CA PHE A 12 15.82 27.87 -2.22
C PHE A 12 15.23 27.11 -3.42
N LEU A 13 15.52 27.58 -4.64
CA LEU A 13 15.07 26.92 -5.88
C LEU A 13 15.72 25.55 -6.12
N LEU A 14 16.91 25.30 -5.57
CA LEU A 14 17.63 24.02 -5.73
C LEU A 14 17.09 22.90 -4.83
N PHE A 15 16.23 23.22 -3.86
CA PHE A 15 15.65 22.22 -2.93
C PHE A 15 14.20 21.84 -3.26
N TYR A 16 13.68 22.23 -4.42
CA TYR A 16 12.35 21.80 -4.84
C TYR A 16 12.38 20.36 -5.36
N THR A 17 11.83 19.43 -4.58
CA THR A 17 11.60 18.04 -5.00
C THR A 17 10.11 17.71 -4.97
N GLU A 18 9.62 17.12 -6.06
CA GLU A 18 8.26 16.59 -6.14
C GLU A 18 8.17 15.32 -5.30
N SER A 19 7.49 15.40 -4.15
CA SER A 19 7.23 14.23 -3.30
C SER A 19 5.90 13.60 -3.69
N ASN A 20 5.91 12.32 -4.05
CA ASN A 20 4.68 11.56 -4.26
C ASN A 20 4.29 10.91 -2.93
N ALA A 21 3.15 11.30 -2.36
CA ALA A 21 2.55 10.62 -1.22
C ALA A 21 1.51 9.61 -1.75
N GLN A 22 1.87 8.33 -1.80
CA GLN A 22 0.91 7.27 -2.06
C GLN A 22 0.32 6.80 -0.74
N GLN A 23 -1.01 6.70 -0.66
CA GLN A 23 -1.66 6.16 0.52
C GLN A 23 -1.47 4.65 0.56
N ASP A 24 -0.98 4.14 1.68
CA ASP A 24 -0.88 2.69 1.88
C ASP A 24 -2.28 2.04 1.83
N PRO A 25 -2.40 0.82 1.27
CA PRO A 25 -3.64 0.07 1.30
C PRO A 25 -4.12 -0.16 2.73
N GLN A 26 -5.36 0.24 3.03
CA GLN A 26 -5.95 0.01 4.35
C GLN A 26 -6.58 -1.38 4.43
N TYR A 27 -6.14 -2.19 5.40
CA TYR A 27 -6.60 -3.57 5.61
C TYR A 27 -7.56 -3.73 6.79
N THR A 28 -8.61 -2.92 6.89
CA THR A 28 -9.70 -3.19 7.85
C THR A 28 -10.44 -4.51 7.58
N GLN A 29 -10.33 -5.03 6.36
CA GLN A 29 -10.90 -6.30 5.90
C GLN A 29 -9.90 -7.47 6.02
N TYR A 30 -8.89 -7.38 6.90
CA TYR A 30 -7.84 -8.40 7.05
C TYR A 30 -8.37 -9.81 7.35
N MET A 31 -9.56 -9.94 7.95
CA MET A 31 -10.19 -11.24 8.24
C MET A 31 -10.38 -12.12 7.00
N TYR A 32 -10.43 -11.53 5.81
CA TYR A 32 -10.53 -12.26 4.54
C TYR A 32 -9.17 -12.63 3.94
N ASN A 33 -8.07 -12.00 4.39
CA ASN A 33 -6.71 -12.32 3.99
C ASN A 33 -5.75 -12.08 5.16
N MET A 34 -5.73 -13.05 6.09
CA MET A 34 -4.89 -12.99 7.29
C MET A 34 -3.40 -13.06 6.97
N ASN A 35 -3.01 -13.54 5.78
CA ASN A 35 -1.61 -13.63 5.36
C ASN A 35 -0.93 -12.24 5.32
N VAL A 36 -1.70 -11.17 5.10
CA VAL A 36 -1.21 -9.78 5.12
C VAL A 36 -0.78 -9.35 6.53
N ILE A 37 -1.41 -9.89 7.58
CA ILE A 37 -1.12 -9.55 8.97
C ILE A 37 -0.10 -10.53 9.57
N ASN A 38 -0.26 -11.82 9.26
CA ASN A 38 0.61 -12.88 9.78
C ASN A 38 0.95 -13.89 8.69
N PRO A 39 2.17 -13.85 8.14
CA PRO A 39 2.63 -14.82 7.14
C PRO A 39 2.57 -16.28 7.61
N ALA A 40 2.64 -16.55 8.92
CA ALA A 40 2.51 -17.90 9.46
C ALA A 40 1.10 -18.49 9.33
N TYR A 41 0.10 -17.68 8.94
CA TYR A 41 -1.24 -18.17 8.61
C TYR A 41 -1.26 -19.00 7.32
N ALA A 42 -0.29 -18.81 6.42
CA ALA A 42 -0.21 -19.55 5.17
C ALA A 42 -0.16 -21.07 5.44
N GLY A 43 -0.97 -21.84 4.70
CA GLY A 43 -1.14 -23.28 4.90
C GLY A 43 -1.87 -23.72 6.16
N SER A 44 -2.27 -22.82 7.07
CA SER A 44 -2.91 -23.18 8.35
C SER A 44 -4.24 -23.92 8.19
N ARG A 45 -4.96 -23.66 7.09
CA ARG A 45 -6.22 -24.32 6.74
C ARG A 45 -6.05 -25.77 6.27
N GLY A 46 -4.82 -26.23 6.02
CA GLY A 46 -4.56 -27.61 5.59
C GLY A 46 -4.98 -27.94 4.16
N THR A 47 -5.45 -26.97 3.38
CA THR A 47 -5.85 -27.13 1.97
C THR A 47 -5.28 -26.00 1.12
N LEU A 48 -5.28 -26.17 -0.20
CA LEU A 48 -5.12 -25.05 -1.12
C LEU A 48 -6.22 -24.02 -0.85
N SER A 49 -5.82 -22.77 -0.65
CA SER A 49 -6.68 -21.63 -0.36
C SER A 49 -6.34 -20.51 -1.35
N LEU A 50 -7.37 -20.00 -2.01
CA LEU A 50 -7.28 -18.89 -2.96
C LEU A 50 -8.25 -17.79 -2.50
N GLY A 51 -7.82 -16.54 -2.56
CA GLY A 51 -8.59 -15.38 -2.14
C GLY A 51 -8.46 -14.21 -3.12
N MET A 52 -9.56 -13.47 -3.28
CA MET A 52 -9.62 -12.22 -4.04
C MET A 52 -10.40 -11.19 -3.24
N LEU A 53 -9.86 -9.98 -3.12
CA LEU A 53 -10.49 -8.88 -2.39
C LEU A 53 -10.39 -7.60 -3.22
N GLY A 54 -11.54 -6.99 -3.51
CA GLY A 54 -11.63 -5.67 -4.12
C GLY A 54 -12.16 -4.65 -3.11
N ARG A 55 -11.48 -3.50 -2.99
CA ARG A 55 -11.89 -2.40 -2.12
C ARG A 55 -11.94 -1.10 -2.90
N THR A 56 -13.08 -0.41 -2.83
CA THR A 56 -13.23 0.97 -3.30
C THR A 56 -13.39 1.86 -2.09
N GLN A 57 -12.61 2.93 -2.01
CA GLN A 57 -12.70 3.95 -0.95
C GLN A 57 -13.33 5.22 -1.51
N TRP A 58 -13.89 6.06 -0.63
CA TRP A 58 -14.42 7.39 -1.01
C TRP A 58 -15.36 7.36 -2.22
N THR A 59 -16.36 6.47 -2.18
CA THR A 59 -17.30 6.24 -3.29
C THR A 59 -17.97 7.55 -3.73
N GLY A 60 -17.96 7.83 -5.03
CA GLY A 60 -18.53 9.06 -5.60
C GLY A 60 -17.50 10.20 -5.80
N VAL A 61 -16.26 10.04 -5.33
CA VAL A 61 -15.16 10.95 -5.62
C VAL A 61 -14.42 10.48 -6.87
N ASP A 62 -14.19 11.38 -7.83
CA ASP A 62 -13.42 11.05 -9.02
C ASP A 62 -11.94 10.82 -8.66
N GLY A 63 -11.32 9.83 -9.30
CA GLY A 63 -9.96 9.39 -8.97
C GLY A 63 -9.80 8.70 -7.60
N ALA A 64 -10.90 8.33 -6.93
CA ALA A 64 -10.82 7.70 -5.62
C ALA A 64 -10.02 6.38 -5.61
N PRO A 65 -9.27 6.08 -4.53
CA PRO A 65 -8.46 4.88 -4.41
C PRO A 65 -9.27 3.58 -4.59
N LYS A 66 -8.75 2.70 -5.42
CA LYS A 66 -9.23 1.33 -5.61
C LYS A 66 -8.06 0.37 -5.39
N THR A 67 -8.28 -0.65 -4.57
CA THR A 67 -7.27 -1.67 -4.27
C THR A 67 -7.83 -3.04 -4.63
N PHE A 68 -7.02 -3.84 -5.31
CA PHE A 68 -7.31 -5.23 -5.57
C PHE A 68 -6.20 -6.10 -4.98
N THR A 69 -6.57 -7.15 -4.27
CA THR A 69 -5.65 -8.09 -3.64
C THR A 69 -6.00 -9.50 -4.09
N PHE A 70 -4.98 -10.27 -4.44
CA PHE A 70 -5.07 -11.69 -4.72
C PHE A 70 -4.12 -12.42 -3.77
N ASP A 71 -4.57 -13.54 -3.20
CA ASP A 71 -3.73 -14.41 -2.39
C ASP A 71 -3.94 -15.89 -2.74
N ALA A 72 -2.86 -16.64 -2.64
CA ALA A 72 -2.84 -18.08 -2.86
C ALA A 72 -1.85 -18.72 -1.89
N HIS A 73 -2.32 -19.67 -1.09
CA HIS A 73 -1.51 -20.38 -0.11
C HIS A 73 -2.00 -21.82 0.08
N ALA A 74 -1.06 -22.72 0.35
CA ALA A 74 -1.33 -24.13 0.62
C ALA A 74 -0.34 -24.63 1.68
N PRO A 75 -0.68 -25.67 2.48
CA PRO A 75 0.29 -26.31 3.34
C PRO A 75 1.41 -26.94 2.51
N LEU A 76 2.64 -26.81 2.99
CA LEU A 76 3.79 -27.53 2.43
C LEU A 76 4.03 -28.79 3.28
N GLY A 77 3.99 -29.96 2.65
CA GLY A 77 4.23 -31.27 3.28
C GLY A 77 2.96 -31.98 3.78
N LYS A 78 3.08 -33.30 4.01
CA LYS A 78 2.08 -34.08 4.76
C LYS A 78 2.41 -33.89 6.25
N ARG A 79 1.46 -33.40 7.03
CA ARG A 79 1.55 -33.46 8.50
C ARG A 79 1.69 -34.90 8.96
#